data_AF-A0AAD5LHU3-F1
#
_entry.id   AF-A0AAD5LHU3-F1
#
_cell.length_a   1.000
_cell.length_b   1.000
_cell.length_c   1.000
_cell.angle_alpha   90.00
_cell.angle_beta   90.00
_cell.angle_gamma   90.00
#
_symmetry.space_group_name_H-M   'P 1'
#
loop_
_entity.id
_entity.type
_entity.pdbx_description
1 polymer ?
#
loop_
_entity_poly.entity_id
_entity_poly.type
_entity_poly.pdbx_seq_one_letter_code
_entity_poly.pdbx_strand_id
1 'polypeptide(L)'
;MDMLEKDEFLKAYRSINAQLRKKFVGFRQEIRRPNVTDAVDGFENLSRKQLDLGFTELSAACRLAAAQLERSVSINAVSNNGTKQGAEYNNLYVESARTFCFTNQQLTIYECYEGAIGSTNDTCLAWFTSMEAGQTALHLNDYPNAISFFIKAFKLAQNEMEKNLSGMRPFDIILHWPGIPQRSIKNTCCYSTQPK
;
A
#
# COMPACT_ATOMS: atom_id res chain seq x y z
N MET A 1 7.61 30.60 14.95
CA MET A 1 6.27 30.01 14.71
C MET A 1 5.27 31.09 14.99
N ASP A 2 4.63 31.65 13.97
CA ASP A 2 3.59 32.64 14.21
C ASP A 2 2.31 31.86 14.60
N MET A 3 1.82 32.05 15.83
CA MET A 3 0.67 31.29 16.34
C MET A 3 -0.56 31.41 15.43
N LEU A 4 -0.66 32.52 14.71
CA LEU A 4 -1.71 32.82 13.75
C LEU A 4 -1.80 31.81 12.59
N GLU A 5 -0.68 31.39 12.01
CA GLU A 5 -0.67 30.45 10.87
C GLU A 5 -1.10 29.03 11.29
N LYS A 6 -0.70 28.60 12.49
CA LYS A 6 -1.09 27.30 13.04
C LYS A 6 -2.58 27.26 13.39
N ASP A 7 -3.13 28.35 13.91
CA ASP A 7 -4.55 28.45 14.24
C ASP A 7 -5.43 28.46 12.99
N GLU A 8 -5.00 29.11 11.91
CA GLU A 8 -5.68 29.07 10.62
C GLU A 8 -5.68 27.67 10.01
N PHE A 9 -4.54 26.97 10.06
CA PHE A 9 -4.46 25.56 9.67
C PHE A 9 -5.43 24.70 10.47
N LEU A 10 -5.42 24.79 11.79
CA LEU A 10 -6.29 23.99 12.65
C LEU A 10 -7.77 24.29 12.42
N LYS A 11 -8.14 25.54 12.14
CA LYS A 11 -9.50 25.92 11.74
C LYS A 11 -9.90 25.25 10.43
N ALA A 12 -9.05 25.32 9.40
CA ALA A 12 -9.31 24.68 8.11
C ALA A 12 -9.43 23.15 8.25
N TYR A 13 -8.48 22.52 8.94
CA TYR A 13 -8.44 21.08 9.19
C TYR A 13 -9.68 20.59 9.96
N ARG A 14 -10.09 21.32 11.01
CA ARG A 14 -11.33 21.02 11.77
C ARG A 14 -12.59 21.26 10.95
N SER A 15 -12.59 22.27 10.08
CA SER A 15 -13.72 22.57 9.19
C SER A 15 -13.97 21.41 8.23
N ILE A 16 -12.94 20.87 7.58
CA ILE A 16 -13.05 19.70 6.69
C ILE A 16 -13.64 18.50 7.46
N ASN A 17 -13.11 18.22 8.65
CA ASN A 17 -13.63 17.16 9.52
C ASN A 17 -15.08 17.38 9.98
N ALA A 18 -15.48 18.63 10.24
CA ALA A 18 -16.85 18.96 10.63
C ALA A 18 -17.82 18.82 9.45
N GLN A 19 -17.40 19.14 8.22
CA GLN A 19 -18.19 18.93 7.01
C GLN A 19 -18.44 17.45 6.72
N LEU A 20 -17.45 16.59 6.98
CA LEU A 20 -17.64 15.14 6.97
C LEU A 20 -18.75 14.75 7.96
N ARG A 21 -18.66 15.18 9.23
CA ARG A 21 -19.62 14.83 10.30
C ARG A 21 -21.05 15.35 10.06
N LYS A 22 -21.21 16.57 9.55
CA LYS A 22 -22.53 17.20 9.35
C LYS A 22 -23.39 16.48 8.31
N LYS A 23 -22.80 15.84 7.30
CA LYS A 23 -23.55 15.05 6.29
C LYS A 23 -24.05 13.70 6.83
N PHE A 24 -23.64 13.27 8.03
CA PHE A 24 -24.15 12.04 8.67
C PHE A 24 -25.45 12.24 9.48
N VAL A 25 -25.86 13.49 9.76
CA VAL A 25 -27.02 13.77 10.63
C VAL A 25 -28.16 14.38 9.81
N GLY A 26 -28.86 13.53 9.07
CA GLY A 26 -30.10 13.85 8.35
C GLY A 26 -31.28 13.10 8.96
N PHE A 27 -32.11 13.83 9.71
CA PHE A 27 -33.43 13.38 10.19
C PHE A 27 -34.34 13.11 8.97
N ARG A 28 -34.92 11.90 8.91
CA ARG A 28 -35.82 11.36 7.85
C ARG A 28 -35.18 11.09 6.48
N GLN A 29 -35.08 9.79 6.18
CA GLN A 29 -35.15 9.17 4.85
C GLN A 29 -34.28 9.79 3.75
N GLU A 30 -32.97 9.61 3.88
CA GLU A 30 -32.03 9.17 2.82
C GLU A 30 -30.63 9.38 3.38
N ILE A 31 -29.90 8.30 3.63
CA ILE A 31 -28.50 8.35 4.05
C ILE A 31 -27.71 8.88 2.85
N ARG A 32 -27.63 10.21 2.68
CA ARG A 32 -26.73 10.83 1.70
C ARG A 32 -25.31 10.50 2.14
N ARG A 33 -24.60 9.74 1.30
CA ARG A 33 -23.21 9.37 1.54
C ARG A 33 -22.40 10.65 1.87
N PRO A 34 -21.46 10.59 2.83
CA PRO A 34 -20.52 11.69 3.04
C PRO A 34 -19.86 11.99 1.70
N ASN A 35 -19.71 13.26 1.34
CA ASN A 35 -19.00 13.61 0.10
C ASN A 35 -17.50 13.49 0.40
N VAL A 36 -17.04 12.25 0.47
CA VAL A 36 -15.66 11.92 0.85
C VAL A 36 -14.68 12.51 -0.16
N THR A 37 -15.05 12.56 -1.44
CA THR A 37 -14.27 13.19 -2.50
C THR A 37 -14.02 14.68 -2.22
N ASP A 38 -15.04 15.46 -1.81
CA ASP A 38 -14.83 16.88 -1.45
C ASP A 38 -13.85 17.04 -0.28
N ALA A 39 -13.90 16.12 0.69
CA ALA A 39 -13.04 16.17 1.86
C ALA A 39 -11.60 15.81 1.49
N VAL A 40 -11.41 14.83 0.61
CA VAL A 40 -10.12 14.42 0.06
C VAL A 40 -9.49 15.57 -0.72
N ASP A 41 -10.23 16.19 -1.64
CA ASP A 41 -9.81 17.40 -2.35
C ASP A 41 -9.46 18.54 -1.37
N GLY A 42 -10.26 18.68 -0.30
CA GLY A 42 -10.01 19.64 0.76
C GLY A 42 -8.67 19.41 1.47
N PHE A 43 -8.36 18.16 1.82
CA PHE A 43 -7.10 17.79 2.46
C PHE A 43 -5.90 17.91 1.51
N GLU A 44 -6.02 17.55 0.24
CA GLU A 44 -4.94 17.73 -0.74
C GLU A 44 -4.64 19.20 -1.00
N ASN A 45 -5.68 20.04 -1.13
CA ASN A 45 -5.53 21.48 -1.26
C ASN A 45 -4.87 22.10 -0.03
N LEU A 46 -5.26 21.66 1.17
CA LEU A 46 -4.62 22.12 2.41
C LEU A 46 -3.17 21.65 2.48
N SER A 47 -2.88 20.41 2.08
CA SER A 47 -1.51 19.87 2.01
C SER A 47 -0.60 20.72 1.14
N ARG A 48 -1.03 21.06 -0.09
CA ARG A 48 -0.25 21.90 -1.01
C ARG A 48 0.06 23.26 -0.42
N LYS A 49 -0.94 23.92 0.18
CA LYS A 49 -0.73 25.21 0.87
C LYS A 49 0.27 25.11 2.02
N GLN A 50 0.20 24.05 2.82
CA GLN A 50 1.16 23.84 3.90
C GLN A 50 2.57 23.58 3.36
N LEU A 51 2.68 22.85 2.25
CA LEU A 51 3.96 22.60 1.59
C LEU A 51 4.58 23.89 1.02
N ASP A 52 3.78 24.76 0.40
CA ASP A 52 4.21 26.07 -0.12
C ASP A 52 4.73 26.99 0.99
N LEU A 53 4.18 26.85 2.20
CA LEU A 53 4.62 27.54 3.41
C LEU A 53 5.81 26.86 4.10
N GLY A 54 6.29 25.72 3.58
CA GLY A 54 7.41 24.96 4.15
C GLY A 54 7.03 24.03 5.30
N PHE A 55 5.75 23.89 5.63
CA PHE A 55 5.26 23.01 6.70
C PHE A 55 5.05 21.57 6.20
N THR A 56 6.15 20.84 6.06
CA THR A 56 6.18 19.47 5.53
C THR A 56 5.40 18.47 6.38
N GLU A 57 5.48 18.55 7.71
CA GLU A 57 4.72 17.68 8.63
C GLU A 57 3.20 17.85 8.51
N LEU A 58 2.73 19.10 8.48
CA LEU A 58 1.31 19.41 8.36
C LEU A 58 0.78 18.98 7.00
N SER A 59 1.60 19.16 5.96
CA SER A 59 1.32 18.61 4.63
C SER A 59 1.19 17.08 4.67
N ALA A 60 2.13 16.36 5.28
CA ALA A 60 2.09 14.90 5.38
C ALA A 60 0.86 14.39 6.16
N ALA A 61 0.50 15.07 7.26
CA ALA A 61 -0.71 14.74 8.01
C ALA A 61 -1.98 14.90 7.17
N CYS A 62 -2.04 15.92 6.29
CA CYS A 62 -3.16 16.10 5.38
C CYS A 62 -3.22 15.01 4.29
N ARG A 63 -2.08 14.63 3.69
CA ARG A 63 -2.02 13.53 2.72
C ARG A 63 -2.42 12.19 3.34
N LEU A 64 -1.98 11.92 4.58
CA LEU A 64 -2.39 10.75 5.33
C LEU A 64 -3.90 10.73 5.59
N ALA A 65 -4.50 11.86 5.98
CA ALA A 65 -5.94 11.97 6.18
C ALA A 65 -6.73 11.73 4.88
N ALA A 66 -6.27 12.28 3.76
CA ALA A 66 -6.85 12.04 2.44
C ALA A 66 -6.82 10.53 2.08
N ALA A 67 -5.65 9.89 2.22
CA ALA A 67 -5.48 8.47 1.92
C ALA A 67 -6.37 7.56 2.79
N GLN A 68 -6.52 7.86 4.08
CA GLN A 68 -7.40 7.12 5.00
C GLN A 68 -8.89 7.23 4.61
N LEU A 69 -9.33 8.41 4.17
CA LEU A 69 -10.71 8.63 3.74
C LEU A 69 -11.03 7.86 2.47
N GLU A 70 -10.16 7.90 1.47
CA GLU A 70 -10.33 7.15 0.21
C GLU A 70 -10.34 5.64 0.43
N ARG A 71 -9.48 5.14 1.33
CA ARG A 71 -9.51 3.73 1.75
C ARG A 71 -10.88 3.34 2.33
N SER A 72 -11.48 4.21 3.15
CA SER A 72 -12.79 3.95 3.74
C SER A 72 -13.92 3.88 2.71
N VAL A 73 -13.79 4.59 1.59
CA VAL A 73 -14.75 4.54 0.47
C VAL A 73 -14.53 3.28 -0.37
N SER A 74 -13.27 2.97 -0.68
CA SER A 74 -12.88 1.83 -1.52
C SER A 74 -13.30 0.48 -0.92
N ILE A 75 -13.19 0.32 0.40
CA ILE A 75 -13.68 -0.89 1.11
C ILE A 75 -15.20 -1.08 0.95
N ASN A 76 -15.95 0.01 0.80
CA ASN A 76 -17.41 0.00 0.65
C ASN A 76 -17.88 -0.03 -0.83
N ALA A 77 -16.98 0.22 -1.78
CA ALA A 77 -17.27 0.35 -3.21
C ALA A 77 -16.98 -0.93 -4.04
N VAL A 78 -16.80 -2.08 -3.38
CA VAL A 78 -16.47 -3.40 -3.96
C VAL A 78 -17.40 -3.86 -5.12
N SER A 79 -18.48 -3.12 -5.42
CA SER A 79 -19.39 -3.50 -6.50
C SER A 79 -19.04 -2.98 -7.89
N ASN A 80 -18.38 -1.84 -8.14
CA ASN A 80 -18.28 -1.35 -9.53
C ASN A 80 -17.07 -0.44 -9.77
N ASN A 81 -16.26 -0.83 -10.76
CA ASN A 81 -15.13 -0.12 -11.40
C ASN A 81 -13.75 -0.42 -10.83
N GLY A 82 -13.08 -1.37 -11.47
CA GLY A 82 -11.69 -1.71 -11.27
C GLY A 82 -10.72 -0.66 -11.79
N THR A 83 -9.48 -0.84 -11.34
CA THR A 83 -8.19 -0.50 -11.97
C THR A 83 -7.55 0.89 -11.83
N LYS A 84 -8.17 1.92 -11.23
CA LYS A 84 -7.44 3.20 -11.01
C LYS A 84 -7.34 3.72 -9.57
N GLN A 85 -8.30 3.40 -8.70
CA GLN A 85 -8.34 3.98 -7.36
C GLN A 85 -7.26 3.46 -6.39
N GLY A 86 -6.61 2.32 -6.63
CA GLY A 86 -5.64 1.77 -5.66
C GLY A 86 -4.23 2.37 -5.72
N ALA A 87 -3.78 2.79 -6.91
CA ALA A 87 -2.37 3.18 -7.14
C ALA A 87 -2.07 4.63 -6.74
N GLU A 88 -3.01 5.55 -6.98
CA GLU A 88 -2.83 6.98 -6.67
C GLU A 88 -2.70 7.24 -5.15
N TYR A 89 -3.37 6.44 -4.31
CA TYR A 89 -3.35 6.62 -2.85
C TYR A 89 -2.23 5.88 -2.13
N ASN A 90 -1.70 4.80 -2.71
CA ASN A 90 -0.45 4.20 -2.25
C ASN A 90 0.66 5.27 -2.22
N ASN A 91 0.72 6.13 -3.26
CA ASN A 91 1.66 7.24 -3.32
C ASN A 91 1.48 8.22 -2.15
N LEU A 92 0.24 8.62 -1.82
CA LEU A 92 -0.02 9.54 -0.70
C LEU A 92 0.44 8.96 0.65
N TYR A 93 0.20 7.67 0.89
CA TYR A 93 0.70 6.99 2.08
C TYR A 93 2.24 6.95 2.10
N VAL A 94 2.89 6.54 1.00
CA VAL A 94 4.36 6.44 0.92
C VAL A 94 5.03 7.81 1.06
N GLU A 95 4.52 8.85 0.40
CA GLU A 95 5.03 10.21 0.55
C GLU A 95 4.87 10.75 1.98
N SER A 96 3.76 10.41 2.64
CA SER A 96 3.55 10.74 4.05
C SER A 96 4.59 10.04 4.92
N ALA A 97 4.81 8.74 4.72
CA ALA A 97 5.81 7.94 5.43
C ALA A 97 7.22 8.55 5.30
N ARG A 98 7.65 8.86 4.07
CA ARG A 98 8.94 9.50 3.78
C ARG A 98 9.09 10.85 4.50
N THR A 99 8.02 11.63 4.56
CA THR A 99 8.05 12.93 5.24
C THR A 99 8.17 12.77 6.76
N PHE A 100 7.44 11.81 7.34
CA PHE A 100 7.55 11.50 8.78
C PHE A 100 8.89 10.87 9.17
N CYS A 101 9.64 10.30 8.23
CA CYS A 101 11.01 9.81 8.50
C CYS A 101 11.94 10.91 8.98
N PHE A 102 11.80 12.14 8.47
CA PHE A 102 12.61 13.28 8.89
C PHE A 102 12.32 13.72 10.33
N THR A 103 11.17 13.33 10.87
CA THR A 103 10.64 13.79 12.15
C THR A 103 10.62 12.67 13.19
N ASN A 104 11.14 11.50 12.80
CA ASN A 104 11.32 10.29 13.60
C ASN A 104 10.03 9.79 14.30
N GLN A 105 8.87 9.99 13.66
CA GLN A 105 7.58 9.50 14.14
C GLN A 105 7.38 8.03 13.73
N GLN A 106 8.18 7.13 14.32
CA GLN A 106 8.29 5.71 13.91
C GLN A 106 6.95 5.00 13.74
N LEU A 107 6.03 5.14 14.71
CA LEU A 107 4.71 4.51 14.65
C LEU A 107 3.93 4.97 13.41
N THR A 108 3.87 6.27 13.17
CA THR A 108 3.13 6.85 12.04
C THR A 108 3.75 6.48 10.70
N ILE A 109 5.08 6.38 10.62
CA ILE A 109 5.79 5.90 9.42
C ILE A 109 5.33 4.49 9.04
N TYR A 110 5.30 3.57 10.02
CA TYR A 110 4.90 2.18 9.75
C TYR A 110 3.41 2.07 9.46
N GLU A 111 2.55 2.82 10.13
CA GLU A 111 1.13 2.90 9.80
C GLU A 111 0.90 3.37 8.35
N CYS A 112 1.70 4.33 7.88
CA CYS A 112 1.65 4.78 6.49
C CYS A 112 2.05 3.66 5.53
N TYR A 113 3.16 2.95 5.77
CA TYR A 113 3.58 1.85 4.92
C TYR A 113 2.59 0.68 4.93
N GLU A 114 2.04 0.30 6.08
CA GLU A 114 0.99 -0.72 6.16
C GLU A 114 -0.28 -0.30 5.43
N GLY A 115 -0.65 0.99 5.53
CA GLY A 115 -1.75 1.57 4.75
C GLY A 115 -1.52 1.50 3.25
N ALA A 116 -0.31 1.84 2.79
CA ALA A 116 0.11 1.75 1.40
C ALA A 116 0.04 0.31 0.87
N ILE A 117 0.62 -0.65 1.60
CA ILE A 117 0.63 -2.08 1.23
C ILE A 117 -0.80 -2.64 1.20
N GLY A 118 -1.63 -2.30 2.19
CA GLY A 118 -3.00 -2.79 2.28
C GLY A 118 -4.01 -2.11 1.34
N SER A 119 -3.64 -1.02 0.67
CA SER A 119 -4.52 -0.27 -0.24
C SER A 119 -4.32 -0.61 -1.72
N THR A 120 -3.20 -1.25 -2.07
CA THR A 120 -2.91 -1.63 -3.46
C THR A 120 -3.28 -3.09 -3.75
N ASN A 121 -3.83 -3.32 -4.95
CA ASN A 121 -4.03 -4.67 -5.49
C ASN A 121 -2.84 -5.12 -6.37
N ASP A 122 -1.91 -4.22 -6.68
CA ASP A 122 -0.72 -4.52 -7.46
C ASP A 122 0.35 -5.14 -6.56
N THR A 123 0.66 -6.40 -6.84
CA THR A 123 1.63 -7.19 -6.06
C THR A 123 3.05 -6.66 -6.21
N CYS A 124 3.41 -6.09 -7.37
CA CYS A 124 4.71 -5.43 -7.56
C CYS A 124 4.78 -4.16 -6.73
N LEU A 125 3.73 -3.33 -6.73
CA LEU A 125 3.70 -2.10 -5.93
C LEU A 125 3.74 -2.41 -4.43
N ALA A 126 3.00 -3.42 -3.97
CA ALA A 126 3.05 -3.90 -2.58
C ALA A 126 4.45 -4.41 -2.20
N TRP A 127 5.13 -5.10 -3.12
CA TRP A 127 6.50 -5.56 -2.94
C TRP A 127 7.48 -4.39 -2.78
N PHE A 128 7.47 -3.43 -3.71
CA PHE A 128 8.33 -2.23 -3.65
C PHE A 128 8.11 -1.45 -2.35
N THR A 129 6.84 -1.24 -1.99
CA THR A 129 6.47 -0.54 -0.75
C THR A 129 6.98 -1.30 0.49
N SER A 130 6.86 -2.63 0.51
CA SER A 130 7.37 -3.46 1.61
C SER A 130 8.89 -3.42 1.74
N MET A 131 9.61 -3.41 0.61
CA MET A 131 11.07 -3.28 0.58
C MET A 131 11.51 -1.92 1.12
N GLU A 132 10.85 -0.84 0.70
CA GLU A 132 11.13 0.51 1.17
C GLU A 132 10.85 0.68 2.68
N ALA A 133 9.75 0.10 3.17
CA ALA A 133 9.42 0.08 4.59
C ALA A 133 10.50 -0.65 5.42
N GLY A 134 10.97 -1.80 4.94
CA GLY A 134 12.05 -2.55 5.57
C GLY A 134 13.37 -1.78 5.61
N GLN A 135 13.74 -1.12 4.51
CA GLN A 135 14.90 -0.24 4.47
C GLN A 135 14.76 0.94 5.43
N THR A 136 13.59 1.57 5.48
CA THR A 136 13.32 2.67 6.39
C THR A 136 13.49 2.23 7.85
N ALA A 137 12.93 1.09 8.24
CA ALA A 137 13.08 0.53 9.58
C ALA A 137 14.54 0.24 9.93
N LEU A 138 15.36 -0.25 8.98
CA LEU A 138 16.81 -0.40 9.19
C LEU A 138 17.50 0.93 9.47
N HIS A 139 17.19 1.99 8.71
CA HIS A 139 17.78 3.32 8.94
C HIS A 139 17.40 3.88 10.32
N LEU A 140 16.23 3.50 10.83
CA LEU A 140 15.74 3.87 12.16
C LEU A 140 16.23 2.92 13.28
N ASN A 141 17.08 1.94 12.96
CA ASN A 141 17.59 0.89 13.85
C ASN A 141 16.49 -0.01 14.47
N ASP A 142 15.34 -0.13 13.81
CA ASP A 142 14.23 -0.98 14.22
C ASP A 142 14.29 -2.32 13.48
N TYR A 143 15.19 -3.18 13.95
CA TYR A 143 15.43 -4.49 13.35
C TYR A 143 14.19 -5.40 13.33
N PRO A 144 13.35 -5.47 14.38
CA PRO A 144 12.13 -6.28 14.33
C PRO A 144 11.18 -5.87 13.20
N ASN A 145 10.91 -4.57 13.04
CA ASN A 145 10.03 -4.12 11.96
C ASN A 145 10.68 -4.26 10.59
N ALA A 146 11.99 -4.03 10.48
CA ALA A 146 12.72 -4.28 9.24
C ALA A 146 12.56 -5.73 8.76
N ILE A 147 12.80 -6.69 9.65
CA ILE A 147 12.64 -8.12 9.36
C ILE A 147 11.19 -8.43 8.95
N SER A 148 10.21 -7.89 9.68
CA SER A 148 8.79 -8.08 9.37
C SER A 148 8.44 -7.62 7.95
N PHE A 149 8.86 -6.42 7.56
CA PHE A 149 8.59 -5.87 6.23
C PHE A 149 9.32 -6.63 5.12
N PHE A 150 10.57 -7.02 5.32
CA PHE A 150 11.26 -7.86 4.33
C PHE A 150 10.59 -9.22 4.17
N ILE A 151 10.15 -9.87 5.25
CA ILE A 151 9.39 -11.12 5.17
C ILE A 151 8.11 -10.94 4.34
N LYS A 152 7.39 -9.82 4.49
CA LYS A 152 6.22 -9.50 3.65
C LYS A 152 6.60 -9.40 2.17
N ALA A 153 7.66 -8.67 1.84
CA ALA A 153 8.16 -8.56 0.47
C ALA A 153 8.51 -9.94 -0.11
N PHE A 154 9.25 -10.78 0.63
CA PHE A 154 9.61 -12.11 0.16
C PHE A 154 8.40 -13.02 -0.10
N LYS A 155 7.38 -12.97 0.76
CA LYS A 155 6.13 -13.72 0.55
C LYS A 155 5.40 -13.28 -0.72
N LEU A 156 5.36 -11.98 -1.02
CA LEU A 156 4.75 -11.48 -2.26
C LEU A 156 5.49 -12.00 -3.49
N ALA A 157 6.83 -11.99 -3.47
CA ALA A 157 7.65 -12.52 -4.56
C ALA A 157 7.48 -14.05 -4.74
N GLN A 158 7.42 -14.79 -3.64
CA GLN A 158 7.18 -16.24 -3.67
C GLN A 158 5.82 -16.57 -4.29
N ASN A 159 4.76 -15.86 -3.88
CA ASN A 159 3.41 -16.07 -4.42
C ASN A 159 3.36 -15.81 -5.94
N GLU A 160 4.06 -14.78 -6.44
CA GLU A 160 4.15 -14.52 -7.88
C GLU A 160 4.94 -15.60 -8.61
N MET A 161 6.06 -16.08 -8.05
CA MET A 161 6.80 -17.20 -8.64
C MET A 161 5.97 -18.48 -8.69
N GLU A 162 5.24 -18.82 -7.62
CA GLU A 162 4.38 -20.01 -7.57
C GLU A 162 3.21 -19.90 -8.57
N LYS A 163 2.61 -18.73 -8.76
CA LYS A 163 1.62 -18.49 -9.83
C LYS A 163 2.20 -18.72 -11.21
N ASN A 164 3.41 -18.20 -11.47
CA ASN A 164 4.08 -18.36 -12.75
C ASN A 164 4.48 -19.82 -13.02
N LEU A 165 4.93 -20.55 -12.00
CA LEU A 165 5.29 -21.96 -12.09
C LEU A 165 4.06 -22.88 -12.21
N SER A 166 2.95 -22.57 -11.54
CA SER A 166 1.69 -23.33 -11.65
C SER A 166 0.91 -23.04 -12.94
N GLY A 167 1.17 -21.89 -13.57
CA GLY A 167 0.70 -21.57 -14.92
C GLY A 167 1.48 -22.28 -16.03
N MET A 168 2.70 -22.76 -15.75
CA MET A 168 3.45 -23.62 -16.67
C MET A 168 3.03 -25.08 -16.48
N ARG A 169 2.55 -25.71 -17.55
CA ARG A 169 2.35 -27.16 -17.50
C ARG A 169 3.72 -27.79 -17.28
N PRO A 170 3.83 -28.89 -16.49
CA PRO A 170 5.10 -29.56 -16.24
C PRO A 170 5.91 -29.93 -17.51
N PHE A 171 5.24 -30.00 -18.67
CA PHE A 171 5.85 -30.30 -19.97
C PHE A 171 6.60 -29.13 -20.62
N ASP A 172 6.33 -27.88 -20.26
CA ASP A 172 6.98 -26.71 -20.89
C ASP A 172 8.37 -26.41 -20.27
N ILE A 173 8.60 -26.84 -19.02
CA ILE A 173 9.87 -26.68 -18.30
C ILE A 173 10.99 -27.54 -18.93
N ILE A 174 10.64 -28.64 -19.60
CA ILE A 174 11.62 -29.56 -20.20
C ILE A 174 12.15 -29.06 -21.55
N LEU A 175 11.45 -28.13 -22.23
CA LEU A 175 11.80 -27.68 -23.58
C LEU A 175 12.47 -26.30 -23.65
N HIS A 176 12.53 -25.52 -22.56
CA HIS A 176 13.01 -24.14 -22.61
C HIS A 176 14.18 -23.80 -21.67
N TRP A 177 14.97 -24.81 -21.27
CA TRP A 177 16.26 -24.56 -20.63
C TRP A 177 17.37 -24.55 -21.70
N PRO A 178 17.99 -23.39 -22.01
CA PRO A 178 19.12 -23.36 -22.94
C PRO A 178 20.36 -23.86 -22.18
N GLY A 179 20.62 -25.16 -22.22
CA GLY A 179 21.87 -25.67 -21.65
C GLY A 179 21.99 -27.16 -21.33
N ILE A 180 20.96 -27.99 -21.53
CA ILE A 180 21.11 -29.44 -21.28
C ILE A 180 21.29 -30.17 -22.62
N PRO A 181 22.50 -30.68 -22.93
CA PRO A 181 22.68 -31.52 -24.10
C PRO A 181 21.83 -32.79 -23.95
N GLN A 182 21.01 -33.07 -24.96
CA GLN A 182 20.19 -34.29 -25.05
C GLN A 182 21.08 -35.54 -24.99
N ARG A 183 21.29 -36.09 -23.79
CA ARG A 183 21.68 -37.49 -23.64
C ARG A 183 20.41 -38.31 -23.50
N SER A 184 20.06 -38.98 -24.59
CA SER A 184 19.12 -40.09 -24.70
C SER A 184 19.01 -40.90 -23.40
N ILE A 185 17.94 -40.66 -22.64
CA ILE A 185 17.51 -41.58 -21.59
C ILE A 185 16.91 -42.79 -22.31
N LYS A 186 17.73 -43.83 -22.49
CA LYS A 186 17.20 -45.15 -22.82
C LYS A 186 16.46 -45.66 -21.59
N ASN A 187 15.14 -45.72 -21.71
CA ASN A 187 14.24 -46.41 -20.81
C ASN A 187 14.80 -47.80 -20.48
N THR A 188 15.08 -48.06 -19.21
CA THR A 188 15.10 -49.43 -18.70
C THR A 188 14.18 -49.47 -17.49
N CYS A 189 12.93 -49.78 -17.79
CA CYS A 189 11.91 -50.19 -16.83
C CYS A 189 12.27 -51.60 -16.37
N CYS A 190 12.50 -51.79 -15.08
CA CYS A 190 12.53 -53.12 -14.47
C CYS A 190 11.72 -53.10 -13.16
N TYR A 191 10.42 -53.33 -13.28
CA TYR A 191 9.66 -54.04 -12.26
C TYR A 191 9.48 -55.48 -12.74
N SER A 192 10.01 -56.46 -12.00
CA SER A 192 9.43 -57.81 -11.98
C SER A 192 9.73 -58.51 -10.66
N THR A 193 8.65 -58.88 -9.99
CA THR A 193 8.52 -59.65 -8.76
C THR A 193 8.94 -61.13 -8.89
N GLN A 194 9.65 -61.63 -7.85
CA GLN A 194 9.65 -62.99 -7.23
C GLN A 194 10.06 -64.25 -8.06
N PRO A 195 10.27 -65.45 -7.45
CA PRO A 195 10.79 -65.85 -6.11
C PRO A 195 11.89 -66.95 -6.19
N LYS A 196 12.51 -67.32 -5.05
CA LYS A 196 12.91 -68.70 -4.68
C LYS A 196 13.19 -68.78 -3.19
#